data_AF-W7TC44-F1
#
_entry.id   AF-W7TC44-F1
#
_cell.length_a   1.000
_cell.length_b   1.000
_cell.length_c   1.000
_cell.angle_alpha   90.00
_cell.angle_beta   90.00
_cell.angle_gamma   90.00
#
_symmetry.space_group_name_H-M   'P 1'
#
loop_
_entity.id
_entity.type
_entity.pdbx_description
1 polymer ?
#
loop_
_entity_poly.entity_id
_entity_poly.type
_entity_poly.pdbx_seq_one_letter_code
_entity_poly.pdbx_strand_id
1 'polypeptide(L)'
;MASPSGPTRDDLDKLLFRLVMAEDSRIEGLIRLHLPMLMDLMSTTSDEGIRNKVVECCSHLLKRLRADNKLQVPCDVLLEKARSPVNGAFTKNFALVFLEIGCPRLPAEAKNALGWALLVGLAAEGTADEAKPFGRHQVALRDPRQGAS
;
A
#
# COMPACT_ATOMS: atom_id res chain seq x y z
N MET A 1 10.11 -20.21 24.73
CA MET A 1 9.64 -20.30 23.33
C MET A 1 9.07 -18.94 22.97
N ALA A 2 9.83 -18.09 22.27
CA ALA A 2 9.33 -16.79 21.83
C ALA A 2 8.57 -17.01 20.52
N SER A 3 7.26 -16.77 20.53
CA SER A 3 6.43 -16.77 19.32
C SER A 3 7.01 -15.78 18.30
N PRO A 4 6.91 -16.04 16.98
CA PRO A 4 7.23 -15.05 15.97
C PRO A 4 6.07 -14.05 15.90
N SER A 5 5.87 -13.29 16.98
CA SER A 5 4.86 -12.25 17.03
C SER A 5 5.38 -11.10 16.18
N GLY A 6 4.67 -10.78 15.09
CA GLY A 6 4.92 -9.55 14.35
C GLY A 6 4.86 -8.31 15.25
N PRO A 7 5.23 -7.13 14.73
CA PRO A 7 5.27 -5.90 15.51
C PRO A 7 3.93 -5.65 16.21
N THR A 8 3.99 -5.36 17.51
CA THR A 8 2.81 -5.07 18.31
C THR A 8 2.34 -3.62 18.10
N ARG A 9 1.13 -3.31 18.57
CA ARG A 9 0.63 -1.93 18.56
C ARG A 9 1.57 -0.97 19.30
N ASP A 10 2.11 -1.39 20.44
CA ASP A 10 3.05 -0.60 21.23
C ASP A 10 4.36 -0.32 20.48
N ASP A 11 4.82 -1.26 19.64
CA ASP A 11 6.02 -1.04 18.82
C ASP A 11 5.77 0.01 17.74
N LEU A 12 4.57 0.03 17.17
CA LEU A 12 4.15 1.05 16.21
C LEU A 12 3.92 2.41 16.89
N ASP A 13 3.42 2.46 18.12
CA ASP A 13 3.33 3.68 18.93
C ASP A 13 4.73 4.28 19.19
N LYS A 14 5.69 3.44 19.58
CA LYS A 14 7.09 3.86 19.75
C LYS A 14 7.70 4.33 18.43
N LEU A 15 7.43 3.64 17.33
CA LEU A 15 7.88 4.08 16.01
C LEU A 15 7.28 5.44 15.64
N LEU A 16 5.98 5.61 15.80
CA LEU A 16 5.30 6.88 15.55
C LEU A 16 5.91 8.01 16.37
N PHE A 17 6.13 7.79 17.68
CA PHE A 17 6.79 8.76 18.53
C PHE A 17 8.18 9.14 18.01
N ARG A 18 9.00 8.15 17.60
CA ARG A 18 10.30 8.43 16.98
C ARG A 18 10.19 9.22 15.69
N LEU A 19 9.21 8.92 14.82
CA LEU A 19 8.97 9.68 13.60
C LEU A 19 8.59 11.13 13.91
N VAL A 20 7.74 11.35 14.93
CA VAL A 20 7.30 12.69 15.34
C VAL A 20 8.42 13.49 16.01
N MET A 21 9.31 12.86 16.77
CA MET A 21 10.43 13.52 17.44
C MET A 21 11.69 13.63 16.56
N ALA A 22 11.75 12.92 15.44
CA ALA A 22 12.91 12.95 14.57
C ALA A 22 13.13 14.35 13.98
N GLU A 23 14.36 14.83 14.11
CA GLU A 23 14.87 16.01 13.40
C GLU A 23 14.87 15.81 11.88
N ASP A 24 14.81 16.92 11.15
CA ASP A 24 14.77 16.93 9.68
C ASP A 24 16.00 16.26 9.04
N SER A 25 17.16 16.31 9.71
CA SER A 25 18.39 15.64 9.27
C SER A 25 18.28 14.10 9.27
N ARG A 26 17.41 13.53 10.11
CA ARG A 26 17.25 12.07 10.30
C ARG A 26 16.01 11.51 9.62
N ILE A 27 15.04 12.36 9.28
CA ILE A 27 13.74 11.89 8.78
C ILE A 27 13.85 11.14 7.44
N GLU A 28 14.77 11.54 6.55
CA GLU A 28 14.94 10.85 5.27
C GLU A 28 15.42 9.41 5.46
N GLY A 29 16.36 9.18 6.39
CA GLY A 29 16.82 7.83 6.73
C GLY A 29 15.69 6.98 7.33
N LEU A 30 14.85 7.57 8.17
CA LEU A 30 13.68 6.90 8.75
C LEU A 30 12.63 6.56 7.68
N ILE A 31 12.39 7.45 6.71
CA ILE A 31 11.50 7.19 5.58
C ILE A 31 12.00 6.00 4.78
N ARG A 32 13.28 5.98 4.40
CA ARG A 32 13.87 4.90 3.60
C ARG A 32 13.79 3.55 4.29
N LEU A 33 13.99 3.50 5.61
CA LEU A 33 13.95 2.27 6.38
C LEU A 33 12.52 1.79 6.70
N HIS A 34 11.66 2.70 7.18
CA HIS A 34 10.39 2.31 7.77
C HIS A 34 9.24 2.32 6.77
N LEU A 35 9.27 3.12 5.71
CA LEU A 35 8.18 3.16 4.75
C LEU A 35 7.93 1.79 4.09
N PRO A 36 8.94 1.07 3.56
CA PRO A 36 8.74 -0.27 2.99
C PRO A 36 8.19 -1.26 4.01
N MET A 37 8.73 -1.24 5.24
CA MET A 37 8.31 -2.12 6.33
C MET A 37 6.84 -1.87 6.73
N LEU A 38 6.41 -0.61 6.78
CA LEU A 38 5.02 -0.25 7.03
C LEU A 38 4.10 -0.76 5.91
N MET A 39 4.52 -0.70 4.64
CA MET A 39 3.74 -1.24 3.51
C MET A 39 3.61 -2.77 3.58
N ASP A 40 4.67 -3.46 3.98
CA ASP A 40 4.64 -4.91 4.16
C ASP A 40 3.70 -5.30 5.29
N LEU A 41 3.82 -4.64 6.44
CA LEU A 41 2.93 -4.89 7.58
C LEU A 41 1.46 -4.63 7.24
N MET A 42 1.19 -3.61 6.44
CA MET A 42 -0.15 -3.28 5.94
C MET A 42 -0.76 -4.41 5.10
N SER A 43 0.07 -5.16 4.38
CA SER A 43 -0.33 -6.28 3.52
C SER A 43 -0.50 -7.57 4.32
N THR A 44 0.34 -7.80 5.33
CA THR A 44 0.41 -9.08 6.05
C THR A 44 -0.50 -9.15 7.27
N THR A 45 -0.86 -8.00 7.88
CA THR A 45 -1.68 -7.99 9.10
C THR A 45 -3.17 -8.17 8.81
N SER A 46 -3.84 -9.01 9.61
CA SER A 46 -5.30 -9.09 9.68
C SER A 46 -5.90 -8.22 10.80
N ASP A 47 -5.06 -7.70 11.69
CA ASP A 47 -5.48 -6.87 12.83
C ASP A 47 -5.73 -5.41 12.38
N GLU A 48 -6.98 -4.95 12.53
CA GLU A 48 -7.38 -3.59 12.18
C GLU A 48 -6.71 -2.52 13.05
N GLY A 49 -6.46 -2.80 14.33
CA GLY A 49 -5.74 -1.89 15.23
C GLY A 49 -4.31 -1.65 14.75
N ILE A 50 -3.61 -2.71 14.34
CA ILE A 50 -2.28 -2.61 13.73
C ILE A 50 -2.37 -1.84 12.40
N ARG A 51 -3.32 -2.18 11.54
CA ARG A 51 -3.51 -1.51 10.23
C ARG A 51 -3.73 0.00 10.39
N ASN A 52 -4.61 0.40 11.31
CA ASN A 52 -4.91 1.80 11.60
C ASN A 52 -3.65 2.54 12.08
N LYS A 53 -2.83 1.88 12.89
CA LYS A 53 -1.61 2.49 13.40
C LYS A 53 -0.53 2.66 12.32
N VAL A 54 -0.44 1.70 11.41
CA VAL A 54 0.41 1.82 10.21
C VAL A 54 -0.04 3.00 9.34
N VAL A 55 -1.34 3.15 9.11
CA VAL A 55 -1.92 4.28 8.36
C VAL A 55 -1.60 5.62 9.04
N GLU A 56 -1.68 5.68 10.37
CA GLU A 56 -1.29 6.85 11.14
C GLU A 56 0.20 7.19 10.91
N CYS A 57 1.09 6.20 11.03
CA CYS A 57 2.52 6.36 10.73
C CYS A 57 2.76 6.89 9.31
N CYS A 58 2.16 6.25 8.31
CA CYS A 58 2.26 6.69 6.91
C CYS A 58 1.75 8.12 6.73
N SER A 59 0.64 8.49 7.38
CA SER A 59 0.07 9.84 7.31
C SER A 59 1.01 10.90 7.90
N HIS A 60 1.71 10.57 8.99
CA HIS A 60 2.74 11.45 9.56
C HIS A 60 3.96 11.60 8.64
N LEU A 61 4.43 10.52 8.03
CA LEU A 61 5.48 10.59 7.00
C LEU A 61 5.04 11.45 5.82
N LEU A 62 3.79 11.32 5.37
CA LEU A 62 3.23 12.10 4.27
C LEU A 62 3.23 13.61 4.57
N LYS A 63 2.84 13.99 5.79
CA LYS A 63 2.88 15.39 6.25
C LYS A 63 4.30 15.96 6.21
N ARG A 64 5.29 15.22 6.72
CA ARG A 64 6.72 15.60 6.69
C ARG A 64 7.22 15.76 5.26
N LEU A 65 6.94 14.78 4.40
CA LEU A 65 7.34 14.78 3.00
C LEU A 65 6.74 15.97 2.24
N ARG A 66 5.49 16.36 2.53
CA ARG A 66 4.85 17.52 1.89
C ARG A 66 5.39 18.86 2.42
N ALA A 67 5.88 18.90 3.65
CA ALA A 67 6.46 20.10 4.25
C ALA A 67 7.87 20.40 3.73
N ASP A 68 8.66 19.36 3.42
CA ASP A 68 10.02 19.51 2.89
C ASP A 68 10.20 18.83 1.54
N ASN A 69 10.37 19.66 0.50
CA ASN A 69 10.58 19.21 -0.88
C ASN A 69 11.96 18.62 -1.14
N LYS A 70 12.90 18.70 -0.20
CA LYS A 70 14.23 18.07 -0.31
C LYS A 70 14.19 16.58 0.03
N LEU A 71 13.22 16.15 0.83
CA LEU A 71 13.11 14.75 1.23
C LEU A 71 12.74 13.87 0.03
N GLN A 72 13.32 12.68 -0.04
CA GLN A 72 13.02 11.71 -1.08
C GLN A 72 12.50 10.40 -0.48
N VAL A 73 11.58 9.76 -1.20
CA VAL A 73 11.07 8.43 -0.89
C VAL A 73 11.81 7.36 -1.70
N PRO A 74 11.83 6.09 -1.25
CA PRO A 74 12.40 5.00 -2.02
C PRO A 74 11.50 4.63 -3.22
N CYS A 75 11.52 5.43 -4.29
CA CYS A 75 10.64 5.27 -5.46
C CYS A 75 10.72 3.88 -6.10
N ASP A 76 11.90 3.27 -6.18
CA ASP A 76 12.07 1.94 -6.79
C ASP A 76 11.28 0.87 -6.00
N VAL A 77 11.40 0.91 -4.67
CA VAL A 77 10.68 -0.01 -3.78
C VAL A 77 9.17 0.23 -3.86
N LEU A 78 8.74 1.49 -3.89
CA LEU A 78 7.32 1.83 -4.02
C LEU A 78 6.75 1.37 -5.36
N LEU A 79 7.52 1.47 -6.44
CA LEU A 79 7.12 1.00 -7.76
C LEU A 79 6.93 -0.52 -7.76
N GLU A 80 7.85 -1.28 -7.16
CA GLU A 80 7.68 -2.72 -6.97
C GLU A 80 6.41 -3.04 -6.19
N LYS A 81 6.14 -2.30 -5.10
CA LYS A 81 4.91 -2.49 -4.33
C LYS A 81 3.65 -2.19 -5.14
N ALA A 82 3.67 -1.14 -5.96
CA ALA A 82 2.53 -0.71 -6.76
C ALA A 82 2.19 -1.69 -7.90
N ARG A 83 3.20 -2.32 -8.50
CA ARG A 83 3.04 -3.22 -9.67
C ARG A 83 2.86 -4.69 -9.30
N SER A 84 3.17 -5.06 -8.06
CA SER A 84 3.16 -6.46 -7.66
C SER A 84 1.72 -6.99 -7.55
N PRO A 85 1.37 -8.08 -8.27
CA PRO A 85 0.02 -8.62 -8.27
C PRO A 85 -0.37 -9.23 -6.92
N VAL A 86 0.61 -9.58 -6.08
CA VAL A 86 0.35 -10.17 -4.75
C VAL A 86 -0.01 -9.12 -3.69
N ASN A 87 0.22 -7.83 -3.97
CA ASN A 87 -0.12 -6.78 -3.03
C ASN A 87 -1.59 -6.39 -3.14
N GLY A 88 -2.26 -6.27 -1.98
CA GLY A 88 -3.63 -5.80 -1.92
C GLY A 88 -3.77 -4.34 -2.39
N ALA A 89 -4.99 -3.97 -2.80
CA ALA A 89 -5.30 -2.62 -3.28
C ALA A 89 -4.87 -1.51 -2.31
N PHE A 90 -4.97 -1.77 -1.00
CA PHE A 90 -4.60 -0.80 0.02
C PHE A 90 -3.10 -0.44 0.00
N THR A 91 -2.23 -1.46 -0.10
CA THR A 91 -0.77 -1.28 -0.21
C THR A 91 -0.40 -0.58 -1.51
N LYS A 92 -1.02 -1.00 -2.63
CA LYS A 92 -0.81 -0.36 -3.94
C LYS A 92 -1.21 1.11 -3.92
N ASN A 93 -2.37 1.44 -3.36
CA ASN A 93 -2.86 2.81 -3.28
C ASN A 93 -1.91 3.70 -2.45
N PHE A 94 -1.45 3.21 -1.29
CA PHE A 94 -0.45 3.97 -0.53
C PHE A 94 0.86 4.12 -1.32
N ALA A 95 1.32 3.08 -2.02
CA ALA A 95 2.53 3.17 -2.82
C ALA A 95 2.42 4.25 -3.91
N LEU A 96 1.27 4.32 -4.60
CA LEU A 96 0.96 5.36 -5.57
C LEU A 96 0.94 6.76 -4.95
N VAL A 97 0.34 6.94 -3.77
CA VAL A 97 0.32 8.23 -3.05
C VAL A 97 1.73 8.71 -2.70
N PHE A 98 2.62 7.82 -2.27
CA PHE A 98 4.02 8.20 -2.00
C PHE A 98 4.80 8.45 -3.31
N LEU A 99 4.55 7.69 -4.37
CA LEU A 99 5.13 7.91 -5.69
C LEU A 99 4.72 9.26 -6.28
N GLU A 100 3.47 9.70 -6.09
CA GLU A 100 3.00 11.02 -6.53
C GLU A 100 3.85 12.16 -5.95
N ILE A 101 4.35 11.98 -4.73
CA ILE A 101 5.23 12.96 -4.06
C ILE A 101 6.69 12.80 -4.48
N GLY A 102 7.17 11.56 -4.58
CA GLY A 102 8.57 11.24 -4.88
C GLY A 102 8.97 11.44 -6.33
N CYS A 103 8.10 11.05 -7.26
CA CYS A 103 8.36 11.11 -8.70
C CYS A 103 8.70 12.53 -9.18
N PRO A 104 7.97 13.60 -8.83
CA PRO A 104 8.32 14.97 -9.22
C PRO A 104 9.72 15.42 -8.79
N ARG A 105 10.31 14.79 -7.77
CA ARG A 105 11.63 15.14 -7.20
C ARG A 105 12.80 14.45 -7.91
N LEU A 106 12.52 13.49 -8.79
CA LEU A 106 13.55 12.76 -9.53
C LEU A 106 14.05 13.50 -10.80
N PRO A 107 15.23 13.16 -11.32
CA PRO A 107 15.67 13.58 -12.65
C PRO A 107 14.72 13.11 -13.76
N ALA A 108 14.70 13.80 -14.90
CA ALA A 108 13.80 13.51 -16.02
C ALA A 108 13.92 12.07 -16.55
N GLU A 109 15.14 11.54 -16.67
CA GLU A 109 15.38 10.17 -17.13
C GLU A 109 14.77 9.13 -16.17
N ALA A 110 15.01 9.28 -14.87
CA ALA A 110 14.47 8.40 -13.85
C ALA A 110 12.93 8.48 -13.77
N LYS A 111 12.35 9.68 -13.94
CA LYS A 111 10.90 9.88 -14.03
C LYS A 111 10.29 9.11 -15.20
N ASN A 112 10.88 9.21 -16.38
CA ASN A 112 10.38 8.53 -17.57
C ASN A 112 10.47 7.00 -17.42
N ALA A 113 11.58 6.49 -16.89
CA ALA A 113 11.75 5.07 -16.61
C ALA A 113 10.69 4.55 -15.62
N LEU A 114 10.46 5.27 -14.52
CA LEU A 114 9.44 4.91 -13.53
C LEU A 114 8.02 4.98 -14.11
N GLY A 115 7.70 6.05 -14.85
CA GLY A 115 6.39 6.23 -15.48
C GLY A 115 6.08 5.11 -16.47
N TRP A 116 7.04 4.76 -17.32
CA TRP A 116 6.90 3.63 -18.25
C TRP A 116 6.72 2.30 -17.52
N ALA A 117 7.54 2.05 -16.50
CA ALA A 117 7.46 0.84 -15.70
C ALA A 117 6.09 0.70 -15.00
N LEU A 118 5.54 1.79 -14.46
CA LEU A 118 4.23 1.80 -13.84
C LEU A 118 3.12 1.48 -14.85
N LEU A 119 3.14 2.12 -16.02
CA LEU A 119 2.17 1.86 -17.09
C LEU A 119 2.17 0.39 -17.53
N VAL A 120 3.35 -0.19 -17.75
CA VAL A 120 3.49 -1.61 -18.11
C VAL A 120 2.96 -2.52 -17.01
N GLY A 121 3.20 -2.19 -15.74
CA GLY A 121 2.67 -2.95 -14.60
C GLY A 121 1.15 -2.92 -14.53
N LEU A 122 0.54 -1.73 -14.62
CA LEU A 122 -0.92 -1.57 -14.58
C LEU A 122 -1.61 -2.24 -15.78
N ALA A 123 -1.01 -2.18 -16.97
CA ALA A 123 -1.54 -2.85 -18.15
C ALA A 123 -1.54 -4.38 -18.01
N ALA A 124 -0.55 -4.95 -17.30
CA ALA A 124 -0.48 -6.38 -17.05
C ALA A 124 -1.49 -6.88 -15.99
N GLU A 125 -2.02 -6.01 -15.13
CA GLU A 125 -3.05 -6.41 -14.16
C GLU A 125 -4.42 -6.62 -14.80
N GLY A 126 -4.72 -5.88 -15.88
CA GLY A 126 -5.99 -5.98 -16.61
C GLY A 126 -6.18 -7.29 -17.40
N THR A 127 -5.15 -8.14 -17.50
CA THR A 127 -5.21 -9.41 -18.24
C THR A 127 -5.28 -10.64 -17.32
N ALA A 128 -5.21 -10.46 -16.00
CA ALA A 128 -5.15 -11.57 -15.03
C ALA A 128 -6.51 -11.94 -14.39
N ASP A 129 -7.56 -11.14 -14.56
CA ASP A 129 -8.87 -11.33 -13.91
C ASP A 129 -10.00 -11.74 -14.87
N GLU A 130 -9.71 -12.58 -15.87
CA GLU A 130 -10.73 -13.20 -16.75
C GLU A 130 -10.89 -14.72 -16.52
N ALA A 131 -10.63 -15.20 -15.31
CA ALA A 131 -10.82 -16.61 -14.96
C ALA A 131 -11.61 -16.83 -13.66
N LYS A 132 -12.54 -15.93 -13.32
CA LYS A 132 -13.57 -16.24 -12.32
C LYS A 132 -14.92 -16.39 -13.03
N PRO A 133 -15.48 -17.62 -13.12
CA PRO A 133 -16.82 -17.77 -13.68
C PRO A 133 -17.78 -16.98 -12.81
N PHE A 134 -18.33 -15.92 -13.40
CA PHE A 134 -19.40 -15.13 -12.83
C PHE A 134 -20.47 -16.08 -12.30
N GLY A 135 -20.70 -16.06 -11.00
CA GLY A 135 -21.68 -16.91 -10.35
C GLY A 135 -23.00 -16.75 -11.06
N ARG A 136 -23.45 -17.80 -11.76
CA ARG A 136 -24.83 -17.94 -12.19
C ARG A 136 -25.66 -17.80 -10.92
N HIS A 137 -26.28 -16.65 -10.72
CA HIS A 137 -27.48 -16.56 -9.93
C HIS A 137 -28.46 -17.54 -10.55
N GLN A 138 -28.59 -18.71 -9.93
CA GLN A 138 -29.63 -19.66 -10.23
C GLN A 138 -30.93 -18.99 -9.79
N VAL A 139 -31.53 -18.23 -10.70
CA VAL A 139 -32.90 -17.77 -10.56
C VAL A 139 -33.74 -19.04 -10.62
N ALA A 140 -34.16 -19.51 -9.44
CA ALA A 140 -35.14 -20.56 -9.32
C ALA A 140 -36.42 -20.06 -10.00
N LEU A 141 -36.66 -20.54 -11.23
CA LEU A 141 -37.94 -20.45 -11.91
C LEU A 141 -38.97 -21.17 -11.03
N ARG A 142 -39.73 -20.38 -10.25
CA ARG A 142 -40.91 -20.86 -9.53
C ARG A 142 -41.98 -21.18 -10.57
N ASP A 143 -42.24 -22.47 -10.75
CA ASP A 143 -43.33 -22.99 -11.57
C ASP A 143 -44.68 -22.48 -11.04
N PRO A 144 -45.52 -21.81 -11.87
CA PRO A 144 -46.81 -21.28 -11.41
C PRO A 144 -47.94 -22.32 -11.39
N ARG A 145 -47.68 -23.63 -11.45
CA ARG A 145 -48.74 -24.66 -11.52
C ARG A 145 -48.92 -25.55 -10.29
N GLN A 146 -48.78 -25.02 -9.08
CA GLN A 146 -49.28 -25.74 -7.88
C GLN A 146 -50.01 -24.78 -6.95
N GLY A 147 -51.34 -24.82 -7.03
CA GLY A 147 -52.25 -24.05 -6.20
C GLY A 147 -53.70 -24.17 -6.69
N ALA A 148 -54.11 -25.38 -7.07
CA ALA A 148 -55.51 -25.73 -7.33
C ALA A 148 -55.82 -27.06 -6.61
N SER A 149 -56.30 -26.94 -5.37
CA SER A 149 -57.25 -27.84 -4.72
C SER A 149 -57.69 -27.21 -3.41
#